data_AF-A0A176RVK3-F1
#
_entry.id   AF-A0A176RVK3-F1
#
_cell.length_a   1.000
_cell.length_b   1.000
_cell.length_c   1.000
_cell.angle_alpha   90.00
_cell.angle_beta   90.00
_cell.angle_gamma   90.00
#
_symmetry.space_group_name_H-M   'P 1'
#
loop_
_entity.id
_entity.type
_entity.pdbx_description
1 polymer ?
#
loop_
_entity_poly.entity_id
_entity_poly.type
_entity_poly.pdbx_seq_one_letter_code
_entity_poly.pdbx_strand_id
1 'polypeptide(L)'
;MLWFTAALAGYRVDLLLGKKPFLRHWLKQIKPPKNSPYPPIKERVAVLQKYLQNIQKKLTFFDFGVRLSHFERCDDGEYFLREFQHIFPAREVLNNMGFCYLQRARQKMKSERAYFYWMPLVLDVETLAAILKTPSYFSISFKSLKQAAASGQGEGFLKEAMIYFKKAVEADQGYLPAQLNLAVTYLYLGKPHKARSVLEEAHSNAPDNLEIQALQALALYEQSEVDLDLWPRTVARLEKMAIKAQAPPALLYNLARLLEIRPRPGQARQYWNRLARMADSLPTPIRIHVCQQQSKQRQTMLAHLNRCPKCYHHWLETASYVQSFQPKKISFLKKLENFLTKAFQPALDNWKPLVSVTVTAVLVVAVLLYIIPPTKTPIAPIDASYIAVNTHNPDGFNQILENLPIETMTLGFDEVESSPAAQAFTAGIEYGQAVLTNTTPSPELTAYADTDEYKLGRWFVLLWTVAQTQQPMPIDFWTQQAAIGAELEMRFNKRPPDETTKTVLEVLTNLQPLLIELKTQPNNRRLIYLLSRDIEMAMNGISEL
;
A
#
# COMPACT_ATOMS: atom_id res chain seq x y z
N MET A 1 0.94 41.24 -24.54
CA MET A 1 1.08 41.16 -23.09
C MET A 1 -0.29 40.97 -22.42
N LEU A 2 -1.22 41.94 -22.47
CA LEU A 2 -2.53 41.87 -21.78
C LEU A 2 -3.32 40.55 -21.94
N TRP A 3 -3.32 39.96 -23.13
CA TRP A 3 -4.04 38.70 -23.42
C TRP A 3 -3.35 37.45 -22.89
N PHE A 4 -2.02 37.47 -22.86
CA PHE A 4 -1.23 36.43 -22.20
C PHE A 4 -1.48 36.51 -20.70
N THR A 5 -1.52 37.72 -20.13
CA THR A 5 -1.93 37.94 -18.74
C THR A 5 -3.36 37.51 -18.48
N ALA A 6 -4.29 37.72 -19.42
CA ALA A 6 -5.68 37.24 -19.30
C ALA A 6 -5.76 35.70 -19.33
N ALA A 7 -4.99 35.03 -20.20
CA ALA A 7 -4.90 33.58 -20.20
C ALA A 7 -4.32 33.05 -18.88
N LEU A 8 -3.22 33.67 -18.39
CA LEU A 8 -2.61 33.37 -17.09
C LEU A 8 -3.55 33.64 -15.91
N ALA A 9 -4.46 34.60 -16.04
CA ALA A 9 -5.46 34.92 -15.03
C ALA A 9 -6.73 34.05 -15.14
N GLY A 10 -6.72 32.99 -15.95
CA GLY A 10 -7.82 32.01 -16.06
C GLY A 10 -8.99 32.46 -16.94
N TYR A 11 -8.86 33.54 -17.71
CA TYR A 11 -9.92 33.95 -18.64
C TYR A 11 -9.98 33.01 -19.86
N ARG A 12 -11.21 32.72 -20.30
CA ARG A 12 -11.53 31.93 -21.51
C ARG A 12 -11.10 32.64 -22.80
N VAL A 13 -9.79 32.67 -23.07
CA VAL A 13 -9.19 33.30 -24.24
C VAL A 13 -9.51 32.56 -25.55
N ASP A 14 -9.96 31.31 -25.47
CA ASP A 14 -10.48 30.54 -26.60
C ASP A 14 -11.70 31.21 -27.24
N LEU A 15 -12.54 31.88 -26.44
CA LEU A 15 -13.70 32.63 -26.94
C LEU A 15 -13.29 33.81 -27.83
N LEU A 16 -12.05 34.30 -27.71
CA LEU A 16 -11.48 35.34 -28.57
C LEU A 16 -11.18 34.82 -29.99
N LEU A 17 -11.05 33.50 -30.15
CA LEU A 17 -10.86 32.82 -31.44
C LEU A 17 -12.17 32.42 -32.13
N GLY A 18 -13.32 32.59 -31.46
CA GLY A 18 -14.63 32.15 -31.96
C GLY A 18 -15.14 32.91 -33.19
N LYS A 19 -16.26 32.42 -33.75
CA LYS A 19 -16.90 32.94 -34.98
C LYS A 19 -17.29 34.42 -34.92
N LYS A 20 -17.58 34.95 -33.72
CA LYS A 20 -17.78 36.39 -33.50
C LYS A 20 -16.44 36.98 -33.04
N PRO A 21 -15.74 37.77 -33.88
CA PRO A 21 -14.41 38.24 -33.55
C PRO A 21 -14.53 39.38 -32.53
N PHE A 22 -14.64 39.05 -31.24
CA PHE A 22 -14.62 40.02 -30.15
C PHE A 22 -13.47 41.01 -30.34
N LEU A 23 -12.29 40.50 -30.72
CA LEU A 23 -11.12 41.32 -31.06
C LEU A 23 -11.38 42.30 -32.19
N ARG A 24 -11.98 41.88 -33.31
CA ARG A 24 -12.29 42.82 -34.40
C ARG A 24 -13.37 43.82 -33.98
N HIS A 25 -14.34 43.42 -33.16
CA HIS A 25 -15.39 44.32 -32.69
C HIS A 25 -14.84 45.37 -31.73
N TRP A 26 -14.10 44.94 -30.70
CA TRP A 26 -13.44 45.81 -29.73
C TRP A 26 -12.44 46.75 -30.41
N LEU A 27 -11.60 46.25 -31.31
CA LEU A 27 -10.62 47.09 -32.02
C LEU A 27 -11.25 48.06 -33.02
N LYS A 28 -12.45 47.80 -33.53
CA LYS A 28 -13.21 48.79 -34.33
C LYS A 28 -13.70 49.96 -33.49
N GLN A 29 -13.94 49.76 -32.19
CA GLN A 29 -14.37 50.82 -31.28
C GLN A 29 -13.20 51.71 -30.84
N ILE A 30 -11.97 51.19 -30.89
CA ILE A 30 -10.77 51.93 -30.51
C ILE A 30 -10.17 52.59 -31.76
N LYS A 31 -10.33 53.90 -31.90
CA LYS A 31 -9.63 54.68 -32.94
C LYS A 31 -8.17 54.88 -32.50
N PRO A 32 -7.16 54.22 -33.12
CA PRO A 32 -5.78 54.45 -32.74
C PRO A 32 -5.38 55.89 -33.07
N PRO A 33 -4.45 56.49 -32.31
CA PRO A 33 -3.87 57.79 -32.67
C PRO A 33 -3.32 57.74 -34.09
N LYS A 34 -3.49 58.83 -34.86
CA LYS A 34 -3.03 58.91 -36.27
C LYS A 34 -1.55 58.54 -36.45
N ASN A 35 -0.72 58.77 -35.42
CA ASN A 35 0.72 58.51 -35.41
C ASN A 35 1.11 57.46 -34.37
N SER A 36 0.33 56.38 -34.27
CA SER A 36 0.65 55.31 -33.32
C SER A 36 1.93 54.56 -33.74
N PRO A 37 2.90 54.36 -32.82
CA PRO A 37 4.08 53.52 -33.11
C PRO A 37 3.76 52.02 -33.16
N TYR A 38 2.49 51.64 -32.93
CA TYR A 38 2.07 50.25 -32.91
C TYR A 38 1.65 49.76 -34.31
N PRO A 39 1.88 48.47 -34.63
CA PRO A 39 1.45 47.90 -35.91
C PRO A 39 -0.07 48.04 -36.15
N PRO A 40 -0.50 47.99 -37.42
CA PRO A 40 -1.90 47.96 -37.79
C PRO A 40 -2.71 46.93 -37.00
N ILE A 41 -3.97 47.27 -36.68
CA ILE A 41 -4.89 46.40 -35.92
C ILE A 41 -4.96 44.99 -36.50
N LYS A 42 -5.01 44.88 -37.84
CA LYS A 42 -5.10 43.61 -38.56
C LYS A 42 -3.90 42.70 -38.26
N GLU A 43 -2.69 43.26 -38.23
CA GLU A 43 -1.47 42.53 -37.93
C GLU A 43 -1.43 42.10 -36.47
N ARG A 44 -1.78 42.98 -35.53
CA ARG A 44 -1.83 42.65 -34.09
C ARG A 44 -2.81 41.51 -33.80
N VAL A 45 -3.99 41.52 -34.44
CA VAL A 45 -4.97 40.43 -34.32
C VAL A 45 -4.42 39.13 -34.90
N ALA A 46 -3.79 39.18 -36.08
CA ALA A 46 -3.23 37.99 -36.72
C ALA A 46 -2.12 37.34 -35.87
N VAL A 47 -1.23 38.15 -35.29
CA VAL A 47 -0.19 37.67 -34.37
C VAL A 47 -0.80 37.01 -33.13
N LEU A 48 -1.80 37.64 -32.51
CA LEU A 48 -2.47 37.08 -31.33
C LEU A 48 -3.22 35.79 -31.66
N GLN A 49 -3.95 35.74 -32.77
CA GLN A 49 -4.66 34.54 -33.22
C GLN A 49 -3.67 33.40 -33.48
N LYS A 50 -2.57 33.67 -34.17
CA LYS A 50 -1.51 32.68 -34.41
C LYS A 50 -0.91 32.16 -33.10
N TYR A 51 -0.67 33.04 -32.13
CA TYR A 51 -0.14 32.66 -30.82
C TYR A 51 -1.12 31.77 -30.03
N LEU A 52 -2.38 32.17 -29.92
CA LEU A 52 -3.41 31.39 -29.21
C LEU A 52 -3.66 30.03 -29.89
N GLN A 53 -3.66 29.98 -31.22
CA GLN A 53 -3.73 28.72 -31.96
C GLN A 53 -2.51 27.81 -31.67
N ASN A 54 -1.33 28.40 -31.49
CA ASN A 54 -0.13 27.64 -31.15
C ASN A 54 -0.21 27.04 -29.73
N ILE A 55 -0.73 27.78 -28.76
CA ILE A 55 -1.03 27.26 -27.41
C ILE A 55 -2.07 26.15 -27.50
N GLN A 56 -3.19 26.38 -28.19
CA GLN A 56 -4.28 25.41 -28.32
C GLN A 56 -3.81 24.07 -28.89
N LYS A 57 -2.97 24.10 -29.94
CA LYS A 57 -2.38 22.89 -30.55
C LYS A 57 -1.48 22.09 -29.61
N LYS A 58 -0.99 22.73 -28.54
CA LYS A 58 0.01 22.16 -27.63
C LYS A 58 -0.55 21.95 -26.22
N LEU A 59 -1.80 22.33 -25.97
CA LEU A 59 -2.50 22.12 -24.70
C LEU A 59 -2.54 20.64 -24.31
N THR A 60 -2.62 19.73 -25.28
CA THR A 60 -2.56 18.28 -25.02
C THR A 60 -1.28 17.84 -24.31
N PHE A 61 -0.15 18.54 -24.50
CA PHE A 61 1.07 18.26 -23.73
C PHE A 61 0.87 18.57 -22.25
N PHE A 62 0.24 19.71 -21.92
CA PHE A 62 -0.10 20.00 -20.54
C PHE A 62 -1.01 18.92 -19.94
N ASP A 63 -2.08 18.55 -20.66
CA ASP A 63 -3.04 17.54 -20.20
C ASP A 63 -2.38 16.17 -19.95
N PHE A 64 -1.52 15.70 -20.86
CA PHE A 64 -0.76 14.48 -20.67
C PHE A 64 0.23 14.59 -19.50
N GLY A 65 0.92 15.72 -19.40
CA GLY A 65 1.85 16.02 -18.32
C GLY A 65 1.20 15.88 -16.94
N VAL A 66 0.04 16.50 -16.77
CA VAL A 66 -0.76 16.45 -15.53
C VAL A 66 -1.26 15.03 -15.25
N ARG A 67 -1.87 14.36 -16.25
CA ARG A 67 -2.40 12.99 -16.07
C ARG A 67 -1.31 11.99 -15.69
N LEU A 68 -0.17 12.03 -16.37
CA LEU A 68 0.96 11.14 -16.05
C LEU A 68 1.52 11.43 -14.66
N SER A 69 1.62 12.70 -14.28
CA SER A 69 2.04 13.10 -12.93
C SER A 69 1.07 12.60 -11.85
N HIS A 70 -0.23 12.59 -12.14
CA HIS A 70 -1.26 12.05 -11.25
C HIS A 70 -1.08 10.54 -10.99
N PHE A 71 -0.71 9.77 -12.02
CA PHE A 71 -0.41 8.35 -11.92
C PHE A 71 1.04 8.05 -11.49
N GLU A 72 1.70 9.00 -10.81
CA GLU A 72 3.08 8.88 -10.30
C GLU A 72 4.15 8.64 -11.38
N ARG A 73 3.80 8.82 -12.66
CA ARG A 73 4.72 8.75 -13.81
C ARG A 73 5.35 10.12 -14.06
N CYS A 74 5.97 10.67 -13.02
CA CYS A 74 6.53 12.02 -13.05
C CYS A 74 7.68 12.18 -14.06
N ASP A 75 8.44 11.12 -14.36
CA ASP A 75 9.49 11.17 -15.40
C ASP A 75 8.87 11.45 -16.79
N ASP A 76 7.77 10.76 -17.13
CA ASP A 76 7.06 10.97 -18.39
C ASP A 76 6.29 12.30 -18.38
N GLY A 77 5.64 12.62 -17.26
CA GLY A 77 4.87 13.85 -17.10
C GLY A 77 5.73 15.10 -17.26
N GLU A 78 6.94 15.09 -16.70
CA GLU A 78 7.91 16.18 -16.81
C GLU A 78 8.25 16.50 -18.28
N TYR A 79 8.41 15.49 -19.13
CA TYR A 79 8.68 15.69 -20.56
C TYR A 79 7.59 16.53 -21.22
N PHE A 80 6.32 16.15 -21.05
CA PHE A 80 5.22 16.88 -21.67
C PHE A 80 5.04 18.28 -21.06
N LEU A 81 5.21 18.43 -19.74
CA LEU A 81 5.16 19.74 -19.09
C LEU A 81 6.26 20.68 -19.59
N ARG A 82 7.48 20.16 -19.80
CA ARG A 82 8.62 20.93 -20.34
C ARG A 82 8.36 21.39 -21.78
N GLU A 83 7.84 20.51 -22.63
CA GLU A 83 7.46 20.87 -24.01
C GLU A 83 6.40 21.97 -24.05
N PHE A 84 5.42 21.91 -23.14
CA PHE A 84 4.40 22.96 -23.03
C PHE A 84 4.97 24.26 -22.43
N GLN A 85 5.88 24.17 -21.47
CA GLN A 85 6.55 25.31 -20.83
C GLN A 85 7.26 26.20 -21.86
N HIS A 86 7.87 25.63 -22.90
CA HIS A 86 8.52 26.40 -23.98
C HIS A 86 7.56 27.33 -24.74
N ILE A 87 6.26 27.08 -24.67
CA ILE A 87 5.21 27.81 -25.37
C ILE A 87 4.43 28.71 -24.41
N PHE A 88 4.13 28.18 -23.23
CA PHE A 88 3.31 28.84 -22.22
C PHE A 88 3.86 28.53 -20.80
N PRO A 89 4.84 29.29 -20.30
CA PRO A 89 5.47 29.07 -18.99
C PRO A 89 4.60 29.61 -17.85
N ALA A 90 3.39 29.09 -17.70
CA ALA A 90 2.44 29.51 -16.69
C ALA A 90 2.76 28.94 -15.30
N ARG A 91 2.20 29.58 -14.26
CA ARG A 91 2.41 29.18 -12.85
C ARG A 91 1.97 27.74 -12.60
N GLU A 92 0.93 27.26 -13.28
CA GLU A 92 0.40 25.90 -13.20
C GLU A 92 1.40 24.88 -13.76
N VAL A 93 2.02 25.19 -14.91
CA VAL A 93 3.06 24.36 -15.53
C VAL A 93 4.28 24.27 -14.61
N LEU A 94 4.71 25.42 -14.08
CA LEU A 94 5.84 25.51 -13.16
C LEU A 94 5.55 24.74 -11.85
N ASN A 95 4.36 24.88 -11.28
CA ASN A 95 3.95 24.12 -10.10
C ASN A 95 3.95 22.61 -10.37
N ASN A 96 3.38 22.17 -11.49
CA ASN A 96 3.29 20.75 -11.80
C ASN A 96 4.66 20.13 -12.12
N MET A 97 5.59 20.88 -12.71
CA MET A 97 7.00 20.47 -12.83
C MET A 97 7.66 20.35 -11.45
N GLY A 98 7.48 21.34 -10.58
CA GLY A 98 7.97 21.29 -9.20
C GLY A 98 7.41 20.08 -8.44
N PHE A 99 6.12 19.77 -8.63
CA PHE A 99 5.45 18.60 -8.05
C PHE A 99 6.11 17.30 -8.52
N CYS A 100 6.42 17.16 -9.81
CA CYS A 100 7.13 15.99 -10.33
C CYS A 100 8.47 15.77 -9.64
N TYR A 101 9.28 16.82 -9.50
CA TYR A 101 10.55 16.72 -8.79
C TYR A 101 10.37 16.39 -7.31
N LEU A 102 9.35 16.95 -6.65
CA LEU A 102 9.06 16.62 -5.26
C LEU A 102 8.64 15.15 -5.09
N GLN A 103 7.85 14.59 -6.00
CA GLN A 103 7.50 13.16 -5.99
C GLN A 103 8.71 12.27 -6.22
N ARG A 104 9.56 12.58 -7.22
CA ARG A 104 10.82 11.87 -7.47
C ARG A 104 11.73 11.92 -6.25
N ALA A 105 11.79 13.07 -5.57
CA ALA A 105 12.53 13.19 -4.32
C ALA A 105 11.98 12.21 -3.26
N ARG A 106 10.66 12.13 -3.07
CA ARG A 106 10.02 11.22 -2.11
C ARG A 106 10.26 9.75 -2.46
N GLN A 107 10.21 9.38 -3.74
CA GLN A 107 10.53 8.02 -4.21
C GLN A 107 11.99 7.62 -3.94
N LYS A 108 12.92 8.58 -3.92
CA LYS A 108 14.33 8.35 -3.56
C LYS A 108 14.59 8.40 -2.06
N MET A 109 13.64 8.88 -1.25
CA MET A 109 13.76 8.87 0.21
C MET A 109 13.38 7.51 0.79
N LYS A 110 13.90 7.21 1.97
CA LYS A 110 13.35 6.14 2.81
C LYS A 110 11.89 6.46 3.15
N SER A 111 11.00 5.48 3.15
CA SER A 111 9.55 5.74 3.23
C SER A 111 9.16 6.33 4.58
N GLU A 112 9.86 6.00 5.67
CA GLU A 112 9.54 6.57 6.99
C GLU A 112 9.75 8.07 7.02
N ARG A 113 10.66 8.57 6.16
CA ARG A 113 10.78 10.00 5.93
C ARG A 113 9.72 10.52 4.96
N ALA A 114 9.58 9.85 3.81
CA ALA A 114 8.67 10.31 2.76
C ALA A 114 7.22 10.45 3.24
N TYR A 115 6.84 9.65 4.25
CA TYR A 115 5.52 9.59 4.86
C TYR A 115 5.53 9.89 6.37
N PHE A 116 6.59 10.53 6.88
CA PHE A 116 6.70 10.88 8.30
C PHE A 116 5.50 11.72 8.76
N TYR A 117 5.21 12.76 7.98
CA TYR A 117 3.97 13.53 8.00
C TYR A 117 3.19 13.26 6.72
N TRP A 118 1.86 13.36 6.81
CA TRP A 118 1.02 13.51 5.64
C TRP A 118 1.01 14.99 5.24
N MET A 119 1.88 15.34 4.30
CA MET A 119 1.95 16.68 3.71
C MET A 119 0.94 16.80 2.57
N PRO A 120 0.15 17.89 2.48
CA PRO A 120 -0.69 18.14 1.31
C PRO A 120 0.23 18.47 0.13
N LEU A 121 0.15 17.67 -0.93
CA LEU A 121 0.83 17.92 -2.20
C LEU A 121 -0.24 18.26 -3.22
N VAL A 122 -0.22 19.48 -3.72
CA VAL A 122 -1.26 19.99 -4.62
C VAL A 122 -0.72 19.94 -6.05
N LEU A 123 -1.09 18.88 -6.77
CA LEU A 123 -1.00 18.89 -8.23
C LEU A 123 -2.14 19.75 -8.74
N ASP A 124 -1.87 20.74 -9.61
CA ASP A 124 -2.95 21.51 -10.22
C ASP A 124 -3.53 20.71 -11.39
N VAL A 125 -4.74 20.18 -11.19
CA VAL A 125 -5.40 19.20 -12.05
C VAL A 125 -6.61 19.75 -12.81
N GLU A 126 -7.26 20.80 -12.31
CA GLU A 126 -8.65 21.21 -12.65
C GLU A 126 -9.53 20.11 -13.31
N THR A 127 -9.82 19.02 -12.59
CA THR A 127 -11.12 18.29 -12.48
C THR A 127 -11.04 17.29 -11.31
N LEU A 128 -12.14 17.16 -10.56
CA LEU A 128 -12.31 16.26 -9.39
C LEU A 128 -12.42 14.78 -9.81
N ALA A 129 -11.38 13.95 -9.63
CA ALA A 129 -11.40 12.48 -9.42
C ALA A 129 -9.95 11.93 -9.35
N ALA A 130 -9.42 11.51 -8.18
CA ALA A 130 -9.48 10.17 -7.55
C ALA A 130 -8.54 9.11 -8.21
N ILE A 131 -7.26 9.04 -7.80
CA ILE A 131 -6.60 8.12 -6.82
C ILE A 131 -6.31 6.68 -7.34
N LEU A 132 -5.08 6.17 -7.04
CA LEU A 132 -4.52 4.78 -6.99
C LEU A 132 -3.24 4.65 -7.86
N LYS A 133 -2.11 3.99 -7.53
CA LYS A 133 -1.64 2.95 -6.57
C LYS A 133 -0.07 2.95 -6.59
N THR A 134 0.64 2.67 -5.49
CA THR A 134 1.85 1.80 -5.44
C THR A 134 2.24 1.44 -3.98
N PRO A 135 3.02 0.34 -3.74
CA PRO A 135 3.17 -0.31 -2.45
C PRO A 135 4.44 0.11 -1.66
N SER A 136 4.42 -0.18 -0.36
CA SER A 136 5.40 0.26 0.64
C SER A 136 5.98 -0.93 1.42
N TYR A 137 7.30 -0.92 1.64
CA TYR A 137 7.96 -1.53 2.81
C TYR A 137 8.14 -0.44 3.90
N PHE A 138 8.33 -0.78 5.18
CA PHE A 138 9.24 -0.09 6.14
C PHE A 138 8.92 -0.31 7.65
N SER A 139 9.98 -0.34 8.48
CA SER A 139 9.97 0.12 9.89
C SER A 139 11.36 0.60 10.38
N ILE A 140 11.52 1.91 10.65
CA ILE A 140 12.53 2.53 11.54
C ILE A 140 11.88 3.78 12.19
N SER A 141 12.22 4.11 13.44
CA SER A 141 11.61 5.19 14.22
C SER A 141 12.42 6.50 14.17
N PHE A 142 11.90 7.55 13.52
CA PHE A 142 12.43 8.93 13.57
C PHE A 142 11.63 9.82 14.55
N LYS A 143 12.24 10.86 15.15
CA LYS A 143 11.53 11.81 16.03
C LYS A 143 11.14 13.13 15.35
N SER A 144 11.78 13.49 14.22
CA SER A 144 11.45 14.68 13.41
C SER A 144 11.90 14.51 11.96
N LEU A 145 11.38 15.37 11.07
CA LEU A 145 11.78 15.37 9.66
C LEU A 145 13.25 15.80 9.49
N LYS A 146 13.74 16.72 10.35
CA LYS A 146 15.15 17.13 10.41
C LYS A 146 16.12 15.96 10.64
N GLN A 147 15.77 15.02 11.52
CA GLN A 147 16.62 13.86 11.83
C GLN A 147 16.73 12.87 10.66
N ALA A 148 15.83 12.95 9.70
CA ALA A 148 15.81 12.09 8.53
C ALA A 148 16.54 12.70 7.32
N ALA A 149 17.35 13.76 7.48
CA ALA A 149 17.96 14.61 6.44
C ALA A 149 18.36 13.93 5.11
N ALA A 150 18.22 14.66 3.99
CA ALA A 150 18.35 14.07 2.65
C ALA A 150 19.81 13.91 2.33
N SER A 151 20.25 12.68 2.19
CA SER A 151 21.53 12.36 1.58
C SER A 151 21.28 11.84 0.16
N GLY A 152 22.14 12.27 -0.76
CA GLY A 152 22.16 11.76 -2.14
C GLY A 152 21.10 12.38 -3.06
N GLN A 153 20.62 11.56 -4.01
CA GLN A 153 19.82 12.01 -5.16
C GLN A 153 18.52 12.73 -4.79
N GLY A 154 17.88 12.35 -3.67
CA GLY A 154 16.64 12.98 -3.22
C GLY A 154 16.80 14.48 -2.91
N GLU A 155 17.96 14.92 -2.41
CA GLU A 155 18.20 16.34 -2.14
C GLU A 155 18.31 17.17 -3.42
N GLY A 156 18.90 16.59 -4.48
CA GLY A 156 18.97 17.21 -5.80
C GLY A 156 17.57 17.50 -6.36
N PHE A 157 16.68 16.50 -6.32
CA PHE A 157 15.30 16.67 -6.73
C PHE A 157 14.53 17.69 -5.88
N LEU A 158 14.76 17.76 -4.56
CA LEU A 158 14.15 18.79 -3.71
C LEU A 158 14.61 20.22 -4.09
N LYS A 159 15.88 20.38 -4.49
CA LYS A 159 16.41 21.68 -4.93
C LYS A 159 15.77 22.12 -6.25
N GLU A 160 15.62 21.20 -7.20
CA GLU A 160 14.90 21.46 -8.45
C GLU A 160 13.44 21.82 -8.20
N ALA A 161 12.73 21.04 -7.38
CA ALA A 161 11.35 21.31 -6.99
C ALA A 161 11.21 22.75 -6.43
N MET A 162 12.10 23.13 -5.50
CA MET A 162 12.14 24.48 -4.92
C MET A 162 12.33 25.57 -5.99
N ILE A 163 13.17 25.37 -7.00
CA ILE A 163 13.38 26.34 -8.08
C ILE A 163 12.08 26.56 -8.86
N TYR A 164 11.40 25.49 -9.26
CA TYR A 164 10.15 25.60 -10.01
C TYR A 164 9.01 26.21 -9.19
N PHE A 165 8.86 25.84 -7.92
CA PHE A 165 7.83 26.44 -7.06
C PHE A 165 8.09 27.92 -6.80
N LYS A 166 9.34 28.35 -6.64
CA LYS A 166 9.67 29.78 -6.55
C LYS A 166 9.25 30.54 -7.80
N LYS A 167 9.56 30.01 -8.99
CA LYS A 167 9.13 30.60 -10.26
C LYS A 167 7.60 30.68 -10.36
N ALA A 168 6.89 29.67 -9.86
CA ALA A 168 5.42 29.68 -9.84
C ALA A 168 4.86 30.76 -8.91
N VAL A 169 5.43 30.94 -7.71
CA VAL A 169 5.06 32.01 -6.76
C VAL A 169 5.47 33.40 -7.28
N GLU A 170 6.60 33.53 -7.98
CA GLU A 170 7.00 34.79 -8.63
C GLU A 170 6.05 35.17 -9.77
N ALA A 171 5.50 34.18 -10.48
CA ALA A 171 4.51 34.39 -11.53
C ALA A 171 3.14 34.82 -10.96
N ASP A 172 2.78 34.33 -9.78
CA ASP A 172 1.62 34.80 -9.01
C ASP A 172 1.80 34.59 -7.50
N GLN A 173 1.93 35.70 -6.77
CA GLN A 173 2.09 35.70 -5.31
C GLN A 173 0.87 35.14 -4.57
N GLY A 174 -0.31 35.18 -5.19
CA GLY A 174 -1.55 34.62 -4.62
C GLY A 174 -1.73 33.12 -4.84
N TYR A 175 -0.82 32.45 -5.55
CA TYR A 175 -1.02 31.08 -6.02
C TYR A 175 -0.77 30.04 -4.92
N LEU A 176 -1.81 29.76 -4.14
CA LEU A 176 -1.80 28.86 -2.98
C LEU A 176 -1.17 27.48 -3.24
N PRO A 177 -1.45 26.75 -4.35
CA PRO A 177 -0.82 25.45 -4.61
C PRO A 177 0.71 25.50 -4.60
N ALA A 178 1.30 26.50 -5.27
CA ALA A 178 2.74 26.66 -5.33
C ALA A 178 3.33 27.06 -3.96
N GLN A 179 2.64 27.92 -3.20
CA GLN A 179 3.07 28.29 -1.85
C GLN A 179 3.07 27.08 -0.90
N LEU A 180 2.02 26.25 -0.92
CA LEU A 180 1.93 25.02 -0.14
C LEU A 180 3.03 24.03 -0.50
N ASN A 181 3.19 23.74 -1.79
CA ASN A 181 4.23 22.82 -2.26
C ASN A 181 5.65 23.34 -1.97
N LEU A 182 5.88 24.66 -2.06
CA LEU A 182 7.13 25.29 -1.68
C LEU A 182 7.41 25.13 -0.18
N ALA A 183 6.42 25.36 0.67
CA ALA A 183 6.55 25.17 2.11
C ALA A 183 6.86 23.71 2.47
N VAL A 184 6.17 22.75 1.87
CA VAL A 184 6.44 21.32 2.04
C VAL A 184 7.87 20.97 1.60
N THR A 185 8.30 21.50 0.45
CA THR A 185 9.68 21.31 -0.05
C THR A 185 10.70 21.88 0.94
N TYR A 186 10.44 23.05 1.54
CA TYR A 186 11.29 23.59 2.59
C TYR A 186 11.32 22.73 3.85
N LEU A 187 10.20 22.13 4.27
CA LEU A 187 10.19 21.19 5.38
C LEU A 187 11.05 19.95 5.08
N TYR A 188 10.92 19.35 3.90
CA TYR A 188 11.77 18.23 3.49
C TYR A 188 13.26 18.61 3.42
N LEU A 189 13.57 19.85 3.02
CA LEU A 189 14.94 20.39 3.03
C LEU A 189 15.45 20.75 4.43
N GLY A 190 14.67 20.57 5.49
CA GLY A 190 15.05 20.93 6.86
C GLY A 190 15.11 22.44 7.10
N LYS A 191 14.34 23.24 6.34
CA LYS A 191 14.30 24.72 6.40
C LYS A 191 12.96 25.24 6.95
N PRO A 192 12.56 24.89 8.19
CA PRO A 192 11.22 25.17 8.69
C PRO A 192 10.92 26.66 8.91
N HIS A 193 11.93 27.52 9.09
CA HIS A 193 11.73 28.98 9.14
C HIS A 193 11.27 29.54 7.78
N LYS A 194 11.86 29.05 6.68
CA LYS A 194 11.44 29.43 5.32
C LYS A 194 10.06 28.90 4.99
N ALA A 195 9.78 27.65 5.39
CA ALA A 195 8.44 27.08 5.25
C ALA A 195 7.39 27.95 5.97
N ARG A 196 7.66 28.34 7.22
CA ARG A 196 6.76 29.20 8.00
C ARG A 196 6.51 30.56 7.33
N SER A 197 7.56 31.21 6.83
CA SER A 197 7.41 32.51 6.14
C SER A 197 6.48 32.41 4.92
N VAL A 198 6.64 31.37 4.08
CA VAL A 198 5.73 31.13 2.93
C VAL A 198 4.30 30.83 3.40
N LEU A 199 4.15 30.07 4.50
CA LEU A 199 2.84 29.74 5.04
C LEU A 199 2.14 30.91 5.73
N GLU A 200 2.85 31.91 6.23
CA GLU A 200 2.25 33.14 6.78
C GLU A 200 1.62 33.99 5.67
N GLU A 201 2.28 34.06 4.50
CA GLU A 201 1.73 34.69 3.29
C GLU A 201 0.51 33.92 2.78
N ALA A 202 0.62 32.59 2.62
CA ALA A 202 -0.50 31.75 2.20
C ALA A 202 -1.70 31.84 3.16
N HIS A 203 -1.45 31.94 4.46
CA HIS A 203 -2.50 32.11 5.46
C HIS A 203 -3.19 33.48 5.37
N SER A 204 -2.45 34.53 5.01
CA SER A 204 -3.02 35.86 4.78
C SER A 204 -4.00 35.85 3.59
N ASN A 205 -3.72 35.02 2.58
CA ASN A 205 -4.59 34.83 1.42
C ASN A 205 -5.79 33.89 1.69
N ALA A 206 -5.64 32.91 2.60
CA ALA A 206 -6.68 31.94 2.94
C ALA A 206 -6.69 31.62 4.46
N PRO A 207 -7.22 32.53 5.31
CA PRO A 207 -7.10 32.42 6.76
C PRO A 207 -7.83 31.19 7.33
N ASP A 208 -8.95 30.78 6.73
CA ASP A 208 -9.77 29.67 7.23
C ASP A 208 -9.30 28.28 6.75
N ASN A 209 -8.26 28.22 5.91
CA ASN A 209 -7.77 26.95 5.39
C ASN A 209 -7.03 26.16 6.49
N LEU A 210 -7.64 25.04 6.91
CA LEU A 210 -7.11 24.20 7.99
C LEU A 210 -5.81 23.48 7.62
N GLU A 211 -5.55 23.20 6.34
CA GLU A 211 -4.32 22.56 5.89
C GLU A 211 -3.13 23.51 6.03
N ILE A 212 -3.29 24.78 5.66
CA ILE A 212 -2.27 25.82 5.86
C ILE A 212 -1.97 25.97 7.36
N GLN A 213 -3.00 26.05 8.20
CA GLN A 213 -2.82 26.18 9.65
C GLN A 213 -2.14 24.94 10.27
N ALA A 214 -2.46 23.74 9.80
CA ALA A 214 -1.82 22.50 10.24
C ALA A 214 -0.35 22.45 9.82
N LEU A 215 -0.03 22.83 8.57
CA LEU A 215 1.36 22.94 8.10
C LEU A 215 2.16 24.00 8.86
N GLN A 216 1.56 25.13 9.24
CA GLN A 216 2.22 26.12 10.10
C GLN A 216 2.57 25.53 11.48
N ALA A 217 1.66 24.72 12.04
CA ALA A 217 1.92 24.03 13.31
C ALA A 217 3.07 23.02 13.17
N LEU A 218 3.13 22.27 12.07
CA LEU A 218 4.25 21.36 11.79
C LEU A 218 5.57 22.10 11.56
N ALA A 219 5.55 23.21 10.81
CA ALA A 219 6.72 24.05 10.62
C ALA A 219 7.21 24.61 11.97
N LEU A 220 6.31 24.98 12.87
CA LEU A 220 6.64 25.40 14.24
C LEU A 220 7.28 24.25 15.03
N TYR A 221 6.72 23.04 14.99
CA TYR A 221 7.33 21.90 15.66
C TYR A 221 8.72 21.55 15.11
N GLU A 222 8.90 21.58 13.79
CA GLU A 222 10.21 21.36 13.18
C GLU A 222 11.21 22.47 13.50
N GLN A 223 10.78 23.65 13.97
CA GLN A 223 11.67 24.68 14.53
C GLN A 223 12.15 24.36 15.95
N SER A 224 11.62 23.32 16.60
CA SER A 224 12.09 22.93 17.93
C SER A 224 13.60 22.64 17.89
N GLU A 225 14.30 23.14 18.90
CA GLU A 225 15.71 22.89 19.15
C GLU A 225 15.86 22.19 20.50
N VAL A 226 17.08 21.78 20.87
CA VAL A 226 17.31 21.03 22.12
C VAL A 226 16.80 21.81 23.34
N ASP A 227 16.94 23.14 23.33
CA ASP A 227 16.57 24.03 24.44
C ASP A 227 15.17 24.66 24.27
N LEU A 228 14.49 24.43 23.15
CA LEU A 228 13.20 25.05 22.85
C LEU A 228 12.18 24.00 22.41
N ASP A 229 11.39 23.55 23.37
CA ASP A 229 10.33 22.58 23.14
C ASP A 229 9.02 23.24 22.66
N LEU A 230 8.79 23.21 21.34
CA LEU A 230 7.56 23.73 20.73
C LEU A 230 6.47 22.66 20.60
N TRP A 231 6.71 21.44 21.08
CA TRP A 231 5.74 20.34 20.97
C TRP A 231 4.41 20.63 21.69
N PRO A 232 4.36 21.12 22.95
CA PRO A 232 3.08 21.33 23.64
C PRO A 232 2.20 22.36 22.92
N ARG A 233 2.82 23.44 22.44
CA ARG A 233 2.13 24.50 21.67
C ARG A 233 1.61 23.98 20.34
N THR A 234 2.40 23.14 19.66
CA THR A 234 2.00 22.53 18.38
C THR A 234 0.81 21.60 18.56
N VAL A 235 0.88 20.68 19.52
CA VAL A 235 -0.19 19.71 19.79
C VAL A 235 -1.47 20.43 20.18
N ALA A 236 -1.44 21.39 21.10
CA ALA A 236 -2.62 22.15 21.50
C ALA A 236 -3.29 22.87 20.30
N ARG A 237 -2.49 23.41 19.37
CA ARG A 237 -3.02 24.05 18.14
C ARG A 237 -3.69 23.02 17.22
N LEU A 238 -3.05 21.88 17.00
CA LEU A 238 -3.59 20.80 16.17
C LEU A 238 -4.86 20.18 16.78
N GLU A 239 -4.89 19.94 18.09
CA GLU A 239 -6.06 19.43 18.81
C GLU A 239 -7.26 20.37 18.67
N LYS A 240 -7.05 21.68 18.85
CA LYS A 240 -8.09 22.69 18.64
C LYS A 240 -8.70 22.62 17.23
N MET A 241 -7.88 22.37 16.20
CA MET A 241 -8.35 22.22 14.83
C MET A 241 -9.02 20.85 14.59
N ALA A 242 -8.54 19.78 15.23
CA ALA A 242 -9.06 18.43 15.08
C ALA A 242 -10.48 18.23 15.65
N ILE A 243 -10.94 19.16 16.51
CA ILE A 243 -12.33 19.21 17.03
C ILE A 243 -13.32 19.61 15.93
N LYS A 244 -12.88 20.37 14.91
CA LYS A 244 -13.77 20.80 13.82
C LYS A 244 -14.24 19.57 13.03
N ALA A 245 -15.53 19.52 12.70
CA ALA A 245 -16.12 18.40 11.95
C ALA A 245 -15.43 18.18 10.59
N GLN A 246 -14.99 19.26 9.94
CA GLN A 246 -14.30 19.26 8.65
C GLN A 246 -12.77 19.17 8.75
N ALA A 247 -12.22 18.66 9.87
CA ALA A 247 -10.77 18.51 10.02
C ALA A 247 -10.20 17.57 8.94
N PRO A 248 -9.21 18.01 8.14
CA PRO A 248 -8.62 17.17 7.09
C PRO A 248 -7.98 15.90 7.66
N PRO A 249 -8.06 14.74 6.99
CA PRO A 249 -7.40 13.51 7.44
C PRO A 249 -5.88 13.67 7.65
N ALA A 250 -5.21 14.47 6.82
CA ALA A 250 -3.80 14.81 6.99
C ALA A 250 -3.50 15.45 8.35
N LEU A 251 -4.38 16.34 8.83
CA LEU A 251 -4.26 16.95 10.14
C LEU A 251 -4.35 15.91 11.25
N LEU A 252 -5.34 15.01 11.18
CA LEU A 252 -5.54 13.94 12.17
C LEU A 252 -4.34 12.98 12.21
N TYR A 253 -3.82 12.61 11.04
CA TYR A 253 -2.64 11.76 10.92
C TYR A 253 -1.42 12.41 11.57
N ASN A 254 -1.15 13.67 11.24
CA ASN A 254 0.00 14.40 11.76
C ASN A 254 -0.08 14.60 13.29
N LEU A 255 -1.27 14.88 13.82
CA LEU A 255 -1.50 14.94 15.26
C LEU A 255 -1.27 13.59 15.93
N ALA A 256 -1.83 12.50 15.38
CA ALA A 256 -1.64 11.16 15.91
C ALA A 256 -0.14 10.78 15.96
N ARG A 257 0.61 11.08 14.89
CA ARG A 257 2.07 10.87 14.84
C ARG A 257 2.82 11.67 15.90
N LEU A 258 2.51 12.95 16.10
CA LEU A 258 3.16 13.77 17.13
C LEU A 258 2.90 13.24 18.56
N LEU A 259 1.71 12.70 18.81
CA LEU A 259 1.33 12.08 20.09
C LEU A 259 1.98 10.71 20.32
N GLU A 260 2.42 10.03 19.25
CA GLU A 260 3.23 8.80 19.35
C GLU A 260 4.69 9.09 19.69
N ILE A 261 5.28 10.12 19.07
CA ILE A 261 6.69 10.49 19.27
C ILE A 261 6.97 10.80 20.75
N ARG A 262 6.01 11.43 21.43
CA ARG A 262 6.05 11.67 22.88
C ARG A 262 4.90 10.95 23.55
N PRO A 263 5.15 9.78 24.14
CA PRO A 263 4.13 8.76 24.37
C PRO A 263 2.96 9.30 25.21
N ARG A 264 1.86 9.60 24.51
CA ARG A 264 0.51 9.74 25.05
C ARG A 264 -0.41 8.76 24.32
N PRO A 265 -0.16 7.44 24.47
CA PRO A 265 -0.75 6.42 23.61
C PRO A 265 -2.28 6.43 23.62
N GLY A 266 -2.90 6.81 24.75
CA GLY A 266 -4.36 6.97 24.84
C GLY A 266 -4.91 8.07 23.94
N GLN A 267 -4.23 9.22 23.85
CA GLN A 267 -4.65 10.33 22.98
C GLN A 267 -4.39 10.00 21.51
N ALA A 268 -3.21 9.48 21.18
CA ALA A 268 -2.89 9.06 19.80
C ALA A 268 -3.90 8.04 19.25
N ARG A 269 -4.29 7.06 20.09
CA ARG A 269 -5.30 6.03 19.75
C ARG A 269 -6.63 6.63 19.30
N GLN A 270 -7.11 7.70 19.94
CA GLN A 270 -8.38 8.31 19.54
C GLN A 270 -8.33 8.82 18.09
N TYR A 271 -7.22 9.43 17.68
CA TYR A 271 -7.03 9.93 16.32
C TYR A 271 -6.78 8.81 15.30
N TRP A 272 -6.03 7.76 15.67
CA TRP A 272 -5.89 6.57 14.83
C TRP A 272 -7.21 5.86 14.57
N ASN A 273 -8.09 5.78 15.58
CA ASN A 273 -9.42 5.17 15.41
C ASN A 273 -10.31 6.00 14.50
N ARG A 274 -10.21 7.34 14.55
CA ARG A 274 -10.91 8.23 13.60
C ARG A 274 -10.41 8.00 12.17
N LEU A 275 -9.10 7.90 11.97
CA LEU A 275 -8.51 7.62 10.66
C LEU A 275 -8.89 6.24 10.13
N ALA A 276 -8.92 5.21 10.98
CA ALA A 276 -9.31 3.86 10.59
C ALA A 276 -10.75 3.80 10.04
N ARG A 277 -11.68 4.59 10.59
CA ARG A 277 -13.05 4.72 10.06
C ARG A 277 -13.11 5.40 8.69
N MET A 278 -12.03 6.06 8.28
CA MET A 278 -11.90 6.74 7.00
C MET A 278 -10.97 6.00 6.04
N ALA A 279 -10.56 4.76 6.38
CA ALA A 279 -9.48 4.03 5.71
C ALA A 279 -9.61 4.01 4.18
N ASP A 280 -10.82 3.83 3.66
CA ASP A 280 -11.09 3.75 2.21
C ASP A 280 -10.76 5.03 1.45
N SER A 281 -10.81 6.18 2.14
CA SER A 281 -10.49 7.48 1.57
C SER A 281 -9.00 7.86 1.70
N LEU A 282 -8.21 7.07 2.43
CA LEU A 282 -6.81 7.39 2.71
C LEU A 282 -5.90 6.93 1.56
N PRO A 283 -4.85 7.71 1.23
CA PRO A 283 -3.80 7.24 0.34
C PRO A 283 -3.18 5.94 0.86
N THR A 284 -2.88 4.99 -0.01
CA THR A 284 -2.39 3.66 0.35
C THR A 284 -1.26 3.66 1.39
N PRO A 285 -0.19 4.48 1.27
CA PRO A 285 0.89 4.49 2.26
C PRO A 285 0.40 4.89 3.66
N ILE A 286 -0.55 5.84 3.72
CA ILE A 286 -1.16 6.30 4.97
C ILE A 286 -2.11 5.24 5.53
N ARG A 287 -2.93 4.63 4.67
CA ARG A 287 -3.86 3.55 5.04
C ARG A 287 -3.12 2.37 5.68
N ILE A 288 -2.03 1.92 5.05
CA ILE A 288 -1.17 0.84 5.58
C ILE A 288 -0.65 1.22 6.97
N HIS A 289 -0.12 2.44 7.15
CA HIS A 289 0.35 2.88 8.45
C HIS A 289 -0.78 2.92 9.49
N VAL A 290 -1.97 3.41 9.13
CA VAL A 290 -3.16 3.39 10.01
C VAL A 290 -3.52 1.95 10.40
N CYS A 291 -3.54 1.01 9.46
CA CYS A 291 -3.81 -0.41 9.73
C CYS A 291 -2.77 -1.03 10.67
N GLN A 292 -1.48 -0.74 10.47
CA GLN A 292 -0.41 -1.19 11.36
C GLN A 292 -0.56 -0.64 12.78
N GLN A 293 -0.99 0.62 12.94
CA GLN A 293 -1.26 1.17 14.28
C GLN A 293 -2.49 0.52 14.92
N GLN A 294 -3.50 0.14 14.15
CA GLN A 294 -4.65 -0.63 14.65
C GLN A 294 -4.25 -2.05 15.04
N SER A 295 -3.40 -2.73 14.28
CA SER A 295 -2.95 -4.09 14.59
C SER A 295 -2.12 -4.14 15.88
N LYS A 296 -1.20 -3.19 16.09
CA LYS A 296 -0.46 -3.04 17.37
C LYS A 296 -1.39 -2.86 18.56
N GLN A 297 -2.46 -2.10 18.38
CA GLN A 297 -3.46 -1.92 19.44
C GLN A 297 -4.23 -3.21 19.72
N ARG A 298 -4.62 -3.95 18.68
CA ARG A 298 -5.25 -5.27 18.81
C ARG A 298 -4.32 -6.24 19.53
N GLN A 299 -3.04 -6.31 19.15
CA GLN A 299 -2.05 -7.16 19.82
C GLN A 299 -1.88 -6.78 21.29
N THR A 300 -1.80 -5.48 21.62
CA THR A 300 -1.73 -5.02 23.01
C THR A 300 -2.96 -5.42 23.82
N MET A 301 -4.15 -5.32 23.21
CA MET A 301 -5.40 -5.76 23.82
C MET A 301 -5.41 -7.27 24.04
N LEU A 302 -5.05 -8.07 23.03
CA LEU A 302 -4.97 -9.53 23.14
C LEU A 302 -3.96 -9.97 24.20
N ALA A 303 -2.79 -9.34 24.25
CA ALA A 303 -1.78 -9.60 25.28
C ALA A 303 -2.30 -9.27 26.70
N HIS A 304 -3.11 -8.22 26.85
CA HIS A 304 -3.77 -7.90 28.11
C HIS A 304 -4.85 -8.93 28.48
N LEU A 305 -5.70 -9.32 27.53
CA LEU A 305 -6.74 -10.33 27.74
C LEU A 305 -6.12 -11.68 28.16
N ASN A 306 -5.00 -12.07 27.54
CA ASN A 306 -4.26 -13.28 27.91
C ASN A 306 -3.69 -13.24 29.35
N ARG A 307 -3.42 -12.04 29.89
CA ARG A 307 -2.90 -11.86 31.25
C ARG A 307 -3.98 -11.61 32.31
N CYS A 308 -5.20 -11.27 31.91
CA CYS A 308 -6.29 -10.90 32.80
C CYS A 308 -7.55 -11.75 32.53
N PRO A 309 -7.75 -12.87 33.26
CA PRO A 309 -8.92 -13.74 33.07
C PRO A 309 -10.26 -13.01 33.21
N LYS A 310 -10.38 -12.08 34.17
CA LYS A 310 -11.58 -11.24 34.34
C LYS A 310 -11.88 -10.39 33.10
N CYS A 311 -10.83 -9.79 32.52
CA CYS A 311 -10.94 -8.96 31.33
C CYS A 311 -11.32 -9.81 30.11
N TYR A 312 -10.77 -11.03 30.00
CA TYR A 312 -11.13 -12.01 28.98
C TYR A 312 -12.60 -12.43 29.08
N HIS A 313 -13.09 -12.79 30.27
CA HIS A 313 -14.49 -13.13 30.48
C HIS A 313 -15.43 -11.96 30.18
N HIS A 314 -15.09 -10.75 30.63
CA HIS A 314 -15.88 -9.56 30.31
C HIS A 314 -15.91 -9.26 28.81
N TRP A 315 -14.79 -9.48 28.11
CA TRP A 315 -14.72 -9.35 26.66
C TRP A 315 -15.60 -10.40 25.96
N LEU A 316 -15.57 -11.67 26.40
CA LEU A 316 -16.45 -12.73 25.88
C LEU A 316 -17.93 -12.42 26.11
N GLU A 317 -18.30 -11.95 27.31
CA GLU A 317 -19.67 -11.53 27.62
C GLU A 317 -20.11 -10.39 26.71
N THR A 318 -19.27 -9.37 26.54
CA THR A 318 -19.56 -8.23 25.67
C THR A 318 -19.66 -8.65 24.21
N ALA A 319 -18.78 -9.51 23.73
CA ALA A 319 -18.79 -10.04 22.37
C ALA A 319 -20.06 -10.88 22.12
N SER A 320 -20.43 -11.75 23.06
CA SER A 320 -21.66 -12.53 23.02
C SER A 320 -22.91 -11.63 23.01
N TYR A 321 -22.90 -10.57 23.83
CA TYR A 321 -23.96 -9.57 23.87
C TYR A 321 -24.07 -8.83 22.53
N VAL A 322 -22.98 -8.33 21.95
CA VAL A 322 -22.98 -7.67 20.63
C VAL A 322 -23.45 -8.62 19.52
N GLN A 323 -23.01 -9.88 19.56
CA GLN A 323 -23.44 -10.91 18.59
C GLN A 323 -24.95 -11.20 18.71
N SER A 324 -25.54 -11.05 19.89
CA SER A 324 -27.00 -11.20 20.08
C SER A 324 -27.83 -10.09 19.40
N PHE A 325 -27.22 -8.94 19.05
CA PHE A 325 -27.85 -7.87 18.28
C PHE A 325 -27.70 -8.02 16.76
N GLN A 326 -26.93 -8.99 16.28
CA GLN A 326 -26.90 -9.27 14.85
C GLN A 326 -28.28 -9.80 14.42
N PRO A 327 -28.92 -9.23 13.39
CA PRO A 327 -30.25 -9.65 12.97
C PRO A 327 -30.24 -11.15 12.65
N LYS A 328 -31.13 -11.90 13.30
CA LYS A 328 -31.25 -13.37 13.16
C LYS A 328 -31.37 -13.76 11.68
N LYS A 329 -30.26 -14.19 11.06
CA LYS A 329 -30.31 -15.03 9.86
C LYS A 329 -30.97 -16.36 10.27
N ILE A 330 -32.11 -16.64 9.69
CA ILE A 330 -33.04 -17.72 10.09
C ILE A 330 -32.47 -19.12 9.76
N SER A 331 -32.33 -19.93 10.81
CA SER A 331 -32.42 -21.40 10.93
C SER A 331 -32.53 -22.30 9.67
N PHE A 332 -31.49 -22.40 8.85
CA PHE A 332 -31.38 -23.51 7.87
C PHE A 332 -30.70 -24.75 8.49
N LEU A 333 -29.60 -24.56 9.22
CA LEU A 333 -28.79 -25.67 9.77
C LEU A 333 -29.53 -26.50 10.84
N LYS A 334 -30.34 -25.86 11.70
CA LYS A 334 -31.13 -26.54 12.73
C LYS A 334 -32.29 -27.38 12.16
N LYS A 335 -32.71 -27.11 10.92
CA LYS A 335 -33.68 -27.95 10.20
C LYS A 335 -33.01 -29.15 9.53
N LEU A 336 -31.77 -29.01 9.07
CA LEU A 336 -31.00 -30.08 8.44
C LEU A 336 -30.56 -31.15 9.45
N GLU A 337 -30.13 -30.74 10.64
CA GLU A 337 -29.71 -31.65 11.72
C GLU A 337 -30.87 -32.55 12.18
N ASN A 338 -32.07 -31.98 12.34
CA ASN A 338 -33.29 -32.71 12.69
C ASN A 338 -33.81 -33.63 11.56
N PHE A 339 -33.43 -33.37 10.32
CA PHE A 339 -33.80 -34.21 9.17
C PHE A 339 -32.88 -35.42 9.05
N LEU A 340 -31.56 -35.23 9.20
CA LEU A 340 -30.57 -36.30 9.10
C LEU A 340 -30.68 -37.33 10.23
N THR A 341 -30.91 -36.87 11.47
CA THR A 341 -31.11 -37.76 12.62
C THR A 341 -32.35 -38.63 12.48
N LYS A 342 -33.44 -38.11 11.88
CA LYS A 342 -34.65 -38.91 11.60
C LYS A 342 -34.49 -39.87 10.43
N ALA A 343 -33.64 -39.55 9.45
CA ALA A 343 -33.48 -40.37 8.24
C ALA A 343 -32.62 -41.62 8.46
N PHE A 344 -31.62 -41.58 9.36
CA PHE A 344 -30.63 -42.66 9.50
C PHE A 344 -30.84 -43.59 10.70
N GLN A 345 -31.70 -43.23 11.65
CA GLN A 345 -32.02 -44.07 12.82
C GLN A 345 -32.47 -45.52 12.48
N PRO A 346 -33.30 -45.78 11.45
CA PRO A 346 -33.79 -47.14 11.17
C PRO A 346 -32.74 -48.07 10.57
N ALA A 347 -31.67 -47.52 9.95
CA ALA A 347 -30.61 -48.31 9.32
C ALA A 347 -29.61 -48.87 10.35
N LEU A 348 -29.42 -48.17 11.48
CA LEU A 348 -28.50 -48.55 12.55
C LEU A 348 -29.09 -49.63 13.48
N ASP A 349 -30.42 -49.71 13.62
CA ASP A 349 -31.05 -50.68 14.52
C ASP A 349 -31.12 -52.12 13.96
N ASN A 350 -30.93 -52.33 12.66
CA ASN A 350 -31.02 -53.65 12.00
C ASN A 350 -29.70 -54.44 11.88
N TRP A 351 -28.58 -53.91 12.37
CA TRP A 351 -27.24 -54.51 12.20
C TRP A 351 -26.67 -55.20 13.47
N LYS A 352 -27.53 -55.79 14.30
CA LYS A 352 -27.11 -56.32 15.62
C LYS A 352 -26.61 -57.78 15.71
N PRO A 353 -26.76 -58.73 14.76
CA PRO A 353 -26.25 -60.09 15.01
C PRO A 353 -24.93 -60.46 14.29
N LEU A 354 -24.28 -59.58 13.51
CA LEU A 354 -23.08 -59.94 12.73
C LEU A 354 -21.74 -59.38 13.22
N VAL A 355 -21.68 -58.85 14.46
CA VAL A 355 -20.48 -58.16 14.98
C VAL A 355 -19.54 -59.10 15.77
N SER A 356 -19.96 -60.31 16.10
CA SER A 356 -19.17 -61.18 16.99
C SER A 356 -17.98 -61.90 16.34
N VAL A 357 -17.99 -62.13 15.01
CA VAL A 357 -16.93 -62.92 14.34
C VAL A 357 -15.89 -62.04 13.63
N THR A 358 -16.27 -60.81 13.24
CA THR A 358 -15.36 -59.85 12.60
C THR A 358 -14.40 -59.20 13.59
N VAL A 359 -14.78 -59.02 14.86
CA VAL A 359 -13.93 -58.38 15.89
C VAL A 359 -12.70 -59.24 16.22
N THR A 360 -12.80 -60.56 16.20
CA THR A 360 -11.67 -61.46 16.54
C THR A 360 -10.65 -61.54 15.40
N ALA A 361 -11.08 -61.52 14.13
CA ALA A 361 -10.18 -61.49 12.98
C ALA A 361 -9.43 -60.15 12.87
N VAL A 362 -10.09 -59.03 13.20
CA VAL A 362 -9.48 -57.69 13.20
C VAL A 362 -8.42 -57.57 14.30
N LEU A 363 -8.62 -58.18 15.47
CA LEU A 363 -7.64 -58.19 16.56
C LEU A 363 -6.37 -58.99 16.23
N VAL A 364 -6.48 -60.11 15.51
CA VAL A 364 -5.31 -60.90 15.08
C VAL A 364 -4.50 -60.18 14.00
N VAL A 365 -5.16 -59.48 13.08
CA VAL A 365 -4.47 -58.63 12.07
C VAL A 365 -3.81 -57.41 12.73
N ALA A 366 -4.45 -56.80 13.74
CA ALA A 366 -3.88 -55.67 14.48
C ALA A 366 -2.61 -56.05 15.26
N VAL A 367 -2.57 -57.25 15.86
CA VAL A 367 -1.38 -57.75 16.57
C VAL A 367 -0.26 -58.14 15.60
N LEU A 368 -0.57 -58.71 14.44
CA LEU A 368 0.43 -59.02 13.41
C LEU A 368 1.04 -57.77 12.76
N LEU A 369 0.27 -56.68 12.63
CA LEU A 369 0.77 -55.39 12.15
C LEU A 369 1.67 -54.65 13.16
N TYR A 370 1.59 -54.98 14.45
CA TYR A 370 2.39 -54.34 15.51
C TYR A 370 3.82 -54.90 15.63
N ILE A 371 4.09 -56.10 15.09
CA ILE A 371 5.38 -56.81 15.24
C ILE A 371 6.33 -56.58 14.05
N ILE A 372 5.84 -56.03 12.94
CA ILE A 372 6.69 -55.68 11.79
C ILE A 372 7.32 -54.31 12.09
N PRO A 373 8.65 -54.19 12.24
CA PRO A 373 9.29 -52.88 12.40
C PRO A 373 8.91 -52.02 11.18
N PRO A 374 8.40 -50.80 11.36
CA PRO A 374 7.97 -49.98 10.24
C PRO A 374 9.16 -49.82 9.30
N THR A 375 9.02 -50.37 8.08
CA THR A 375 9.94 -50.05 6.99
C THR A 375 9.97 -48.54 6.91
N LYS A 376 11.14 -47.92 7.14
CA LYS A 376 11.30 -46.46 7.14
C LYS A 376 10.66 -45.94 5.85
N THR A 377 9.46 -45.39 5.95
CA THR A 377 8.79 -44.79 4.82
C THR A 377 9.70 -43.68 4.35
N PRO A 378 10.06 -43.64 3.05
CA PRO A 378 10.90 -42.56 2.54
C PRO A 378 10.25 -41.23 2.93
N ILE A 379 10.99 -40.40 3.66
CA ILE A 379 10.53 -39.08 4.11
C ILE A 379 10.23 -38.28 2.84
N ALA A 380 9.04 -37.67 2.76
CA ALA A 380 8.68 -36.89 1.58
C ALA A 380 9.71 -35.77 1.37
N PRO A 381 10.12 -35.46 0.12
CA PRO A 381 11.18 -34.50 -0.15
C PRO A 381 10.97 -33.13 0.53
N ILE A 382 9.74 -32.62 0.56
CA ILE A 382 9.39 -31.36 1.23
C ILE A 382 9.64 -31.47 2.74
N ASP A 383 9.22 -32.55 3.39
CA ASP A 383 9.42 -32.76 4.84
C ASP A 383 10.90 -32.79 5.20
N ALA A 384 11.74 -33.43 4.36
CA ALA A 384 13.18 -33.42 4.53
C ALA A 384 13.76 -31.99 4.45
N SER A 385 13.22 -31.13 3.59
CA SER A 385 13.64 -29.72 3.49
C SER A 385 13.23 -28.89 4.72
N TYR A 386 12.04 -29.12 5.29
CA TYR A 386 11.65 -28.49 6.57
C TYR A 386 12.58 -28.89 7.71
N ILE A 387 12.96 -30.18 7.80
CA ILE A 387 13.91 -30.68 8.80
C ILE A 387 15.28 -30.01 8.60
N ALA A 388 15.77 -29.94 7.35
CA ALA A 388 17.04 -29.29 7.04
C ALA A 388 17.04 -27.82 7.45
N VAL A 389 15.97 -27.08 7.15
CA VAL A 389 15.81 -25.66 7.49
C VAL A 389 15.76 -25.45 9.01
N ASN A 390 14.92 -26.20 9.73
CA ASN A 390 14.83 -26.09 11.20
C ASN A 390 16.14 -26.45 11.92
N THR A 391 16.95 -27.34 11.34
CA THR A 391 18.26 -27.70 11.92
C THR A 391 19.28 -26.56 11.76
N HIS A 392 19.18 -25.74 10.71
CA HIS A 392 20.16 -24.68 10.42
C HIS A 392 19.87 -23.36 11.12
N ASN A 393 18.61 -23.02 11.41
CA ASN A 393 18.27 -21.70 11.97
C ASN A 393 16.98 -21.67 12.82
N PRO A 394 16.93 -22.37 13.97
CA PRO A 394 15.70 -22.51 14.75
C PRO A 394 15.13 -21.19 15.28
N ASP A 395 15.97 -20.19 15.60
CA ASP A 395 15.52 -18.96 16.27
C ASP A 395 15.14 -17.83 15.30
N GLY A 396 15.63 -17.84 14.07
CA GLY A 396 15.42 -16.76 13.10
C GLY A 396 14.04 -16.75 12.43
N PHE A 397 13.37 -17.90 12.36
CA PHE A 397 12.14 -18.05 11.55
C PHE A 397 10.90 -17.43 12.17
N ASN A 398 10.80 -17.41 13.50
CA ASN A 398 9.63 -16.85 14.18
C ASN A 398 9.43 -15.35 13.86
N GLN A 399 10.51 -14.56 13.82
CA GLN A 399 10.43 -13.13 13.48
C GLN A 399 10.12 -12.88 12.00
N ILE A 400 10.54 -13.80 11.12
CA ILE A 400 10.30 -13.71 9.68
C ILE A 400 8.84 -14.04 9.36
N LEU A 401 8.30 -15.09 9.99
CA LEU A 401 6.94 -15.57 9.75
C LEU A 401 5.86 -14.63 10.28
N GLU A 402 6.16 -13.80 11.29
CA GLU A 402 5.30 -12.69 11.70
C GLU A 402 5.05 -11.65 10.58
N ASN A 403 5.91 -11.63 9.56
CA ASN A 403 5.79 -10.74 8.39
C ASN A 403 5.35 -11.47 7.11
N LEU A 404 4.87 -12.72 7.20
CA LEU A 404 4.38 -13.43 6.02
C LEU A 404 3.18 -12.65 5.42
N PRO A 405 3.20 -12.31 4.11
CA PRO A 405 2.23 -11.40 3.48
C PRO A 405 0.85 -12.01 3.25
N ILE A 406 0.39 -12.90 4.13
CA ILE A 406 -0.95 -13.48 4.05
C ILE A 406 -1.86 -12.65 4.95
N GLU A 407 -2.32 -11.52 4.40
CA GLU A 407 -3.58 -10.99 4.88
C GLU A 407 -4.67 -11.96 4.43
N THR A 408 -5.12 -12.85 5.31
CA THR A 408 -6.44 -13.49 5.13
C THR A 408 -7.47 -12.36 5.19
N MET A 409 -7.72 -11.70 4.06
CA MET A 409 -8.77 -10.70 3.91
C MET A 409 -10.12 -11.39 4.00
N THR A 410 -10.52 -11.77 5.21
CA THR A 410 -11.93 -11.97 5.54
C THR A 410 -12.48 -10.63 5.99
N LEU A 411 -12.54 -9.67 5.05
CA LEU A 411 -13.43 -8.53 5.20
C LEU A 411 -14.83 -9.09 5.04
N GLY A 412 -15.60 -9.14 6.13
CA GLY A 412 -16.91 -9.83 6.22
C GLY A 412 -18.04 -9.27 5.35
N PHE A 413 -17.81 -9.17 4.05
CA PHE A 413 -18.78 -8.82 3.02
C PHE A 413 -18.67 -9.87 1.92
N ASP A 414 -19.72 -10.67 1.78
CA ASP A 414 -19.94 -11.73 0.79
C ASP A 414 -18.70 -12.61 0.50
N GLU A 415 -18.54 -13.66 1.33
CA GLU A 415 -17.63 -14.77 1.08
C GLU A 415 -17.94 -15.38 -0.29
N VAL A 416 -17.19 -14.97 -1.31
CA VAL A 416 -17.03 -15.80 -2.50
C VAL A 416 -16.34 -17.06 -1.99
N GLU A 417 -17.04 -18.19 -1.98
CA GLU A 417 -16.48 -19.47 -1.58
C GLU A 417 -15.21 -19.72 -2.40
N SER A 418 -14.06 -19.76 -1.73
CA SER A 418 -12.77 -20.03 -2.37
C SER A 418 -12.80 -21.41 -3.02
N SER A 419 -12.13 -21.54 -4.16
CA SER A 419 -12.05 -22.83 -4.86
C SER A 419 -11.43 -23.90 -3.95
N PRO A 420 -11.80 -25.20 -4.09
CA PRO A 420 -11.16 -26.27 -3.32
C PRO A 420 -9.62 -26.31 -3.49
N ALA A 421 -9.12 -25.87 -4.65
CA ALA A 421 -7.71 -25.74 -4.94
C ALA A 421 -7.04 -24.63 -4.10
N ALA A 422 -7.66 -23.44 -4.02
CA ALA A 422 -7.16 -22.36 -3.16
C ALA A 422 -7.27 -22.67 -1.66
N GLN A 423 -8.31 -23.42 -1.25
CA GLN A 423 -8.42 -23.92 0.13
C GLN A 423 -7.29 -24.89 0.45
N ALA A 424 -7.02 -25.86 -0.43
CA ALA A 424 -5.92 -26.80 -0.28
C ALA A 424 -4.54 -26.10 -0.26
N PHE A 425 -4.33 -25.11 -1.14
CA PHE A 425 -3.13 -24.30 -1.18
C PHE A 425 -2.93 -23.49 0.11
N THR A 426 -3.97 -22.79 0.56
CA THR A 426 -3.97 -22.02 1.82
C THR A 426 -3.68 -22.93 3.01
N ALA A 427 -4.33 -24.11 3.08
CA ALA A 427 -4.08 -25.09 4.12
C ALA A 427 -2.62 -25.59 4.11
N GLY A 428 -2.02 -25.73 2.92
CA GLY A 428 -0.62 -26.05 2.76
C GLY A 428 0.31 -24.97 3.33
N ILE A 429 -0.01 -23.70 3.09
CA ILE A 429 0.76 -22.60 3.68
C ILE A 429 0.65 -22.60 5.20
N GLU A 430 -0.56 -22.66 5.75
CA GLU A 430 -0.80 -22.67 7.20
C GLU A 430 -0.06 -23.83 7.89
N TYR A 431 -0.11 -25.03 7.28
CA TYR A 431 0.64 -26.17 7.78
C TYR A 431 2.15 -25.92 7.77
N GLY A 432 2.67 -25.36 6.68
CA GLY A 432 4.09 -25.02 6.58
C GLY A 432 4.55 -23.99 7.61
N GLN A 433 3.75 -22.95 7.86
CA GLN A 433 3.99 -22.00 8.95
C GLN A 433 4.03 -22.69 10.31
N ALA A 434 3.09 -23.61 10.55
CA ALA A 434 3.02 -24.33 11.82
C ALA A 434 4.31 -25.16 12.05
N VAL A 435 4.78 -25.87 11.02
CA VAL A 435 6.03 -26.65 11.08
C VAL A 435 7.26 -25.77 11.32
N LEU A 436 7.36 -24.60 10.67
CA LEU A 436 8.51 -23.69 10.85
C LEU A 436 8.51 -22.97 12.22
N THR A 437 7.33 -22.80 12.82
CA THR A 437 7.18 -22.19 14.16
C THR A 437 7.18 -23.21 15.29
N ASN A 438 7.38 -24.51 14.99
CA ASN A 438 7.21 -25.61 15.94
C ASN A 438 5.85 -25.61 16.66
N THR A 439 4.80 -25.15 15.99
CA THR A 439 3.41 -25.22 16.48
C THR A 439 2.69 -26.43 15.90
N THR A 440 1.74 -26.98 16.65
CA THR A 440 0.96 -28.15 16.19
C THR A 440 -0.02 -27.70 15.11
N PRO A 441 0.06 -28.22 13.86
CA PRO A 441 -0.90 -27.88 12.82
C PRO A 441 -2.31 -28.32 13.21
N SER A 442 -3.34 -27.57 12.78
CA SER A 442 -4.72 -28.02 12.97
C SER A 442 -4.96 -29.34 12.23
N PRO A 443 -5.60 -30.35 12.86
CA PRO A 443 -5.90 -31.63 12.21
C PRO A 443 -6.69 -31.47 10.91
N GLU A 444 -7.53 -30.43 10.81
CA GLU A 444 -8.35 -30.14 9.64
C GLU A 444 -7.52 -29.84 8.38
N LEU A 445 -6.30 -29.30 8.54
CA LEU A 445 -5.40 -29.00 7.42
C LEU A 445 -4.92 -30.27 6.72
N THR A 446 -4.88 -31.40 7.44
CA THR A 446 -4.41 -32.68 6.89
C THR A 446 -5.39 -33.30 5.90
N ALA A 447 -6.64 -32.81 5.84
CA ALA A 447 -7.62 -33.28 4.86
C ALA A 447 -7.16 -33.05 3.41
N TYR A 448 -6.24 -32.10 3.19
CA TYR A 448 -5.68 -31.75 1.88
C TYR A 448 -4.30 -32.35 1.60
N ALA A 449 -3.74 -33.15 2.52
CA ALA A 449 -2.33 -33.56 2.50
C ALA A 449 -1.88 -34.23 1.19
N ASP A 450 -2.80 -34.93 0.51
CA ASP A 450 -2.51 -35.66 -0.73
C ASP A 450 -2.62 -34.81 -2.01
N THR A 451 -3.16 -33.60 -1.92
CA THR A 451 -3.33 -32.68 -3.07
C THR A 451 -2.00 -32.02 -3.47
N ASP A 452 -1.85 -31.65 -4.75
CA ASP A 452 -0.62 -30.97 -5.19
C ASP A 452 -0.61 -29.50 -4.77
N GLU A 453 -1.78 -28.88 -4.65
CA GLU A 453 -1.98 -27.52 -4.16
C GLU A 453 -1.51 -27.36 -2.73
N TYR A 454 -1.84 -28.31 -1.86
CA TYR A 454 -1.33 -28.34 -0.48
C TYR A 454 0.20 -28.46 -0.44
N LYS A 455 0.76 -29.34 -1.26
CA LYS A 455 2.23 -29.51 -1.37
C LYS A 455 2.89 -28.24 -1.91
N LEU A 456 2.27 -27.57 -2.87
CA LEU A 456 2.72 -26.31 -3.45
C LEU A 456 2.71 -25.20 -2.40
N GLY A 457 1.63 -25.05 -1.62
CA GLY A 457 1.52 -24.07 -0.54
C GLY A 457 2.60 -24.27 0.53
N ARG A 458 2.82 -25.52 0.94
CA ARG A 458 3.94 -25.89 1.84
C ARG A 458 5.29 -25.55 1.26
N TRP A 459 5.51 -25.77 -0.03
CA TRP A 459 6.79 -25.49 -0.66
C TRP A 459 7.05 -23.99 -0.80
N PHE A 460 6.02 -23.20 -1.12
CA PHE A 460 6.12 -21.75 -1.27
C PHE A 460 6.47 -21.06 0.05
N VAL A 461 5.80 -21.40 1.15
CA VAL A 461 6.13 -20.80 2.45
C VAL A 461 7.54 -21.14 2.89
N LEU A 462 8.01 -22.38 2.65
CA LEU A 462 9.39 -22.78 2.94
C LEU A 462 10.40 -21.93 2.16
N LEU A 463 10.22 -21.80 0.84
CA LEU A 463 11.11 -21.03 -0.01
C LEU A 463 11.10 -19.54 0.33
N TRP A 464 9.91 -18.97 0.55
CA TRP A 464 9.77 -17.57 0.95
C TRP A 464 10.49 -17.32 2.27
N THR A 465 10.27 -18.16 3.28
CA THR A 465 10.90 -18.02 4.60
C THR A 465 12.41 -18.10 4.51
N VAL A 466 12.94 -19.07 3.74
CA VAL A 466 14.39 -19.19 3.51
C VAL A 466 14.94 -17.94 2.81
N ALA A 467 14.23 -17.40 1.83
CA ALA A 467 14.67 -16.23 1.09
C ALA A 467 14.72 -14.94 1.93
N GLN A 468 13.98 -14.89 3.04
CA GLN A 468 14.04 -13.79 4.01
C GLN A 468 15.20 -13.94 5.02
N THR A 469 15.81 -15.12 5.13
CA THR A 469 16.94 -15.31 6.05
C THR A 469 18.21 -14.67 5.53
N GLN A 470 19.03 -14.16 6.44
CA GLN A 470 20.37 -13.65 6.11
C GLN A 470 21.40 -14.77 5.97
N GLN A 471 21.07 -15.98 6.44
CA GLN A 471 22.01 -17.10 6.46
C GLN A 471 22.08 -17.77 5.09
N PRO A 472 23.30 -18.07 4.61
CA PRO A 472 23.47 -18.79 3.36
C PRO A 472 22.95 -20.22 3.48
N MET A 473 22.17 -20.68 2.50
CA MET A 473 21.71 -22.06 2.44
C MET A 473 22.71 -22.95 1.69
N PRO A 474 22.87 -24.23 2.08
CA PRO A 474 23.76 -25.14 1.39
C PRO A 474 23.29 -25.43 -0.04
N ILE A 475 24.23 -25.75 -0.93
CA ILE A 475 23.96 -26.08 -2.35
C ILE A 475 22.97 -27.26 -2.47
N ASP A 476 23.06 -28.22 -1.56
CA ASP A 476 22.17 -29.39 -1.54
C ASP A 476 20.71 -29.00 -1.28
N PHE A 477 20.48 -27.97 -0.46
CA PHE A 477 19.13 -27.44 -0.24
C PHE A 477 18.54 -26.92 -1.55
N TRP A 478 19.26 -26.03 -2.27
CA TRP A 478 18.78 -25.48 -3.54
C TRP A 478 18.62 -26.55 -4.63
N THR A 479 19.51 -27.56 -4.64
CA THR A 479 19.38 -28.72 -5.54
C THR A 479 18.09 -29.48 -5.27
N GLN A 480 17.77 -29.72 -4.00
CA GLN A 480 16.52 -30.37 -3.60
C GLN A 480 15.31 -29.52 -3.97
N GLN A 481 15.35 -28.20 -3.76
CA GLN A 481 14.22 -27.32 -4.10
C GLN A 481 13.96 -27.28 -5.60
N ALA A 482 15.00 -27.23 -6.44
CA ALA A 482 14.85 -27.30 -7.89
C ALA A 482 14.22 -28.64 -8.35
N ALA A 483 14.54 -29.75 -7.66
CA ALA A 483 13.93 -31.05 -7.96
C ALA A 483 12.45 -31.09 -7.56
N ILE A 484 12.09 -30.56 -6.38
CA ILE A 484 10.71 -30.44 -5.92
C ILE A 484 9.89 -29.58 -6.89
N GLY A 485 10.42 -28.43 -7.31
CA GLY A 485 9.78 -27.55 -8.30
C GLY A 485 9.48 -28.25 -9.63
N ALA A 486 10.47 -28.97 -10.17
CA ALA A 486 10.32 -29.74 -11.41
C ALA A 486 9.30 -30.90 -11.28
N GLU A 487 9.25 -31.56 -10.12
CA GLU A 487 8.25 -32.60 -9.85
C GLU A 487 6.83 -32.00 -9.80
N LEU A 488 6.64 -30.89 -9.09
CA LEU A 488 5.36 -30.18 -9.03
C LEU A 488 4.93 -29.73 -10.43
N GLU A 489 5.83 -29.11 -11.20
CA GLU A 489 5.56 -28.69 -12.58
C GLU A 489 5.12 -29.87 -13.46
N MET A 490 5.80 -31.01 -13.35
CA MET A 490 5.43 -32.23 -14.08
C MET A 490 4.03 -32.75 -13.67
N ARG A 491 3.67 -32.67 -12.38
CA ARG A 491 2.36 -33.11 -11.89
C ARG A 491 1.24 -32.19 -12.36
N PHE A 492 1.45 -30.87 -12.32
CA PHE A 492 0.49 -29.90 -12.85
C PHE A 492 0.34 -29.99 -14.37
N ASN A 493 1.42 -30.25 -15.13
CA ASN A 493 1.35 -30.44 -16.58
C ASN A 493 0.54 -31.67 -17.02
N LYS A 494 0.35 -32.66 -16.14
CA LYS A 494 -0.48 -33.84 -16.44
C LYS A 494 -1.98 -33.60 -16.21
N ARG A 495 -2.36 -32.47 -15.59
CA ARG A 495 -3.74 -32.14 -15.29
C ARG A 495 -4.44 -31.48 -16.50
N PRO A 496 -5.77 -31.56 -16.59
CA PRO A 496 -6.52 -30.76 -17.55
C PRO A 496 -6.22 -29.26 -17.38
N PRO A 497 -6.12 -28.48 -18.47
CA PRO A 497 -5.74 -27.07 -18.40
C PRO A 497 -6.91 -26.20 -17.92
N ASP A 498 -7.11 -26.10 -16.61
CA ASP A 498 -7.96 -25.08 -15.98
C ASP A 498 -7.18 -23.79 -15.65
N GLU A 499 -7.90 -22.76 -15.19
CA GLU A 499 -7.32 -21.46 -14.87
C GLU A 499 -6.27 -21.54 -13.74
N THR A 500 -6.54 -22.35 -12.71
CA THR A 500 -5.61 -22.57 -11.60
C THR A 500 -4.33 -23.25 -12.05
N THR A 501 -4.45 -24.31 -12.84
CA THR A 501 -3.34 -25.09 -13.40
C THR A 501 -2.48 -24.22 -14.30
N LYS A 502 -3.07 -23.36 -15.13
CA LYS A 502 -2.31 -22.41 -15.96
C LYS A 502 -1.52 -21.40 -15.12
N THR A 503 -2.17 -20.79 -14.13
CA THR A 503 -1.52 -19.83 -13.23
C THR A 503 -0.38 -20.48 -12.46
N VAL A 504 -0.59 -21.69 -11.93
CA VAL A 504 0.46 -22.45 -11.22
C VAL A 504 1.62 -22.80 -12.15
N LEU A 505 1.35 -23.28 -13.37
CA LEU A 505 2.40 -23.63 -14.33
C LEU A 505 3.22 -22.41 -14.77
N GLU A 506 2.58 -21.25 -14.97
CA GLU A 506 3.29 -20.00 -15.28
C GLU A 506 4.25 -19.62 -14.15
N VAL A 507 3.78 -19.68 -12.89
CA VAL A 507 4.62 -19.41 -11.72
C VAL A 507 5.78 -20.40 -11.65
N LEU A 508 5.54 -21.70 -11.74
CA LEU A 508 6.58 -22.73 -11.65
C LEU A 508 7.63 -22.56 -12.75
N THR A 509 7.19 -22.26 -13.98
CA THR A 509 8.08 -21.97 -15.12
C THR A 509 9.00 -20.78 -14.85
N ASN A 510 8.49 -19.75 -14.16
CA ASN A 510 9.28 -18.56 -13.81
C ASN A 510 10.24 -18.80 -12.64
N LEU A 511 9.87 -19.64 -11.67
CA LEU A 511 10.72 -19.94 -10.50
C LEU A 511 11.87 -20.90 -10.82
N GLN A 512 11.68 -21.84 -11.75
CA GLN A 512 12.63 -22.91 -12.01
C GLN A 512 14.03 -22.40 -12.44
N PRO A 513 14.19 -21.40 -13.34
CA PRO A 513 15.49 -20.84 -13.69
C PRO A 513 16.22 -20.23 -12.49
N LEU A 514 15.50 -19.57 -11.58
CA LEU A 514 16.08 -18.95 -10.38
C LEU A 514 16.65 -20.03 -9.44
N LEU A 515 15.91 -21.13 -9.25
CA LEU A 515 16.36 -22.25 -8.42
C LEU A 515 17.59 -22.96 -9.01
N ILE A 516 17.64 -23.11 -10.34
CA ILE A 516 18.81 -23.67 -11.05
C ILE A 516 20.03 -22.75 -10.87
N GLU A 517 19.86 -21.43 -10.96
CA GLU A 517 20.98 -20.50 -10.79
C GLU A 517 21.46 -20.46 -9.33
N LEU A 518 20.54 -20.51 -8.35
CA LEU A 518 20.86 -20.60 -6.92
C LEU A 518 21.63 -21.87 -6.56
N LYS A 519 21.47 -22.96 -7.32
CA LYS A 519 22.33 -24.15 -7.18
C LYS A 519 23.81 -23.85 -7.45
N THR A 520 24.09 -22.96 -8.40
CA THR A 520 25.46 -22.54 -8.74
C THR A 520 25.96 -21.39 -7.88
N GLN A 521 25.04 -20.54 -7.40
CA GLN A 521 25.33 -19.33 -6.65
C GLN A 521 24.41 -19.23 -5.42
N PRO A 522 24.59 -20.10 -4.41
CA PRO A 522 23.67 -20.24 -3.26
C PRO A 522 23.52 -18.97 -2.41
N ASN A 523 24.48 -18.04 -2.53
CA ASN A 523 24.56 -16.82 -1.73
C ASN A 523 24.26 -15.55 -2.53
N ASN A 524 23.78 -15.68 -3.78
CA ASN A 524 23.49 -14.52 -4.61
C ASN A 524 22.21 -13.83 -4.13
N ARG A 525 22.39 -12.75 -3.35
CA ARG A 525 21.29 -11.96 -2.77
C ARG A 525 20.30 -11.43 -3.80
N ARG A 526 20.75 -11.14 -5.03
CA ARG A 526 19.85 -10.66 -6.09
C ARG A 526 18.88 -11.76 -6.52
N LEU A 527 19.37 -12.99 -6.69
CA LEU A 527 18.54 -14.14 -7.05
C LEU A 527 17.57 -14.51 -5.93
N ILE A 528 18.05 -14.51 -4.68
CA ILE A 528 17.21 -14.75 -3.50
C ILE A 528 16.08 -13.71 -3.40
N TYR A 529 16.40 -12.43 -3.64
CA TYR A 529 15.40 -11.36 -3.67
C TYR A 529 14.35 -11.55 -4.78
N LEU A 530 14.79 -11.89 -6.00
CA LEU A 530 13.88 -12.15 -7.12
C LEU A 530 12.97 -13.35 -6.81
N LEU A 531 13.55 -14.44 -6.28
CA LEU A 531 12.81 -15.62 -5.84
C LEU A 531 11.74 -15.25 -4.80
N SER A 532 12.10 -14.51 -3.77
CA SER A 532 11.16 -14.08 -2.72
C SER A 532 10.00 -13.26 -3.29
N ARG A 533 10.30 -12.28 -4.15
CA ARG A 533 9.30 -11.41 -4.76
C ARG A 533 8.32 -12.21 -5.61
N ASP A 534 8.84 -13.14 -6.41
CA ASP A 534 8.02 -13.91 -7.35
C ASP A 534 7.14 -14.93 -6.60
N ILE A 535 7.64 -15.51 -5.50
CA ILE A 535 6.82 -16.34 -4.60
C ILE A 535 5.72 -15.53 -3.92
N GLU A 536 6.01 -14.33 -3.41
CA GLU A 536 5.01 -13.48 -2.76
C GLU A 536 3.87 -13.10 -3.71
N MET A 537 4.20 -12.70 -4.94
CA MET A 537 3.18 -12.43 -5.96
C MET A 537 2.33 -13.67 -6.27
N ALA A 538 2.97 -14.85 -6.34
CA ALA A 538 2.27 -16.09 -6.63
C ALA A 538 1.36 -16.57 -5.49
N MET A 539 1.79 -16.41 -4.23
CA MET A 539 0.96 -16.76 -3.06
C MET A 539 -0.33 -15.95 -3.03
N ASN A 540 -0.25 -14.65 -3.33
CA ASN A 540 -1.43 -13.79 -3.42
C ASN A 540 -2.31 -14.18 -4.61
N GLY A 541 -1.71 -14.40 -5.79
CA GLY A 541 -2.47 -14.77 -6.99
C GLY A 541 -3.22 -16.11 -6.85
N ILE A 542 -2.59 -17.14 -6.28
CA ILE A 542 -3.20 -18.48 -6.17
C ILE A 542 -4.25 -18.54 -5.06
N SER A 543 -4.09 -17.78 -3.98
CA SER A 543 -5.07 -17.74 -2.88
C SER A 543 -6.36 -16.98 -3.24
N GLU A 544 -6.32 -16.13 -4.26
CA GLU A 544 -7.48 -15.38 -4.77
C GLU A 544 -8.32 -16.16 -5.82
N LEU A 545 -7.86 -17.34 -6.28
CA LEU A 545 -8.55 -18.19 -7.28
C LEU A 545 -9.65 -19.07 -6.67
#